data_AF-A0A5E4LSG8-F1
#
_entry.id   AF-A0A5E4LSG8-F1
#
_cell.length_a   1.000
_cell.length_b   1.000
_cell.length_c   1.000
_cell.angle_alpha   90.00
_cell.angle_beta   90.00
_cell.angle_gamma   90.00
#
_symmetry.space_group_name_H-M   'P 1'
#
loop_
_entity.id
_entity.type
_entity.pdbx_description
1 polymer ?
#
loop_
_entity_poly.entity_id
_entity_poly.type
_entity_poly.pdbx_seq_one_letter_code
_entity_poly.pdbx_strand_id
1 'polypeptide(L)'
;MLGTKGVGKTSFTAAKLISIGTKKRILPIQDIEEIPTKAYRKRGFHIGTMRVQSSDIETGTQKELSLIAMAGAALRMGEACLVINEIRSRVAVQGIINLLNTQPGIFVLYNFHAQSLRDVQDRLELVFGVPAASMFATDRYSFLRKIRFGRKGKLYRIMAKNYETDIEEHKFYEVFSLKRGPSIEKSSIMCNFLDVPEASAWSLAGVSIGAIAKKLKLASVPPALARRSDETGISPEQYILQAFFKGRVYSDIVNAARDTKVEGLLEMDFVLKCSAAANKILRDVEDSEGNVDYSKVDELWPSAFKKLVAEETA
;
A
#
# COMPACT_ATOMS: atom_id res chain seq x y z
N MET A 1 4.01 6.05 4.27
CA MET A 1 4.98 6.19 3.17
C MET A 1 6.09 7.14 3.55
N LEU A 2 7.31 6.82 3.16
CA LEU A 2 8.52 7.56 3.51
C LEU A 2 9.26 8.04 2.25
N GLY A 3 10.06 9.08 2.40
CA GLY A 3 10.93 9.62 1.36
C GLY A 3 11.00 11.15 1.35
N THR A 4 11.96 11.68 0.59
CA THR A 4 12.22 13.12 0.49
C THR A 4 11.09 13.89 -0.20
N LYS A 5 11.19 15.22 -0.21
CA LYS A 5 10.20 16.07 -0.89
C LYS A 5 10.12 15.75 -2.39
N GLY A 6 8.89 15.64 -2.88
CA GLY A 6 8.58 15.42 -4.31
C GLY A 6 8.86 14.01 -4.85
N VAL A 7 9.16 13.02 -4.00
CA VAL A 7 9.28 11.60 -4.43
C VAL A 7 7.94 10.95 -4.79
N GLY A 8 6.82 11.66 -4.59
CA GLY A 8 5.48 11.18 -4.92
C GLY A 8 4.78 10.41 -3.80
N LYS A 9 5.09 10.68 -2.52
CA LYS A 9 4.46 10.02 -1.37
C LYS A 9 2.93 10.11 -1.43
N THR A 10 2.39 11.32 -1.57
CA THR A 10 0.94 11.54 -1.63
C THR A 10 0.29 10.86 -2.82
N SER A 11 0.87 10.99 -4.01
CA SER A 11 0.33 10.35 -5.23
C SER A 11 0.29 8.82 -5.08
N PHE A 12 1.34 8.23 -4.50
CA PHE A 12 1.42 6.80 -4.27
C PHE A 12 0.44 6.34 -3.17
N THR A 13 0.29 7.14 -2.11
CA THR A 13 -0.73 6.95 -1.07
C THR A 13 -2.14 6.98 -1.65
N ALA A 14 -2.46 7.99 -2.48
CA ALA A 14 -3.75 8.08 -3.16
C ALA A 14 -4.01 6.83 -4.00
N ALA A 15 -3.08 6.43 -4.86
CA ALA A 15 -3.22 5.22 -5.69
C ALA A 15 -3.52 3.96 -4.85
N LYS A 16 -2.94 3.83 -3.66
CA LYS A 16 -3.20 2.70 -2.74
C LYS A 16 -4.58 2.72 -2.08
N LEU A 17 -5.28 3.86 -2.02
CA LEU A 17 -6.62 3.91 -1.41
C LEU A 17 -7.61 3.03 -2.18
N ILE A 18 -7.39 2.81 -3.47
CA ILE A 18 -8.19 1.90 -4.29
C ILE A 18 -8.20 0.49 -3.69
N SER A 19 -7.06 0.03 -3.15
CA SER A 19 -6.91 -1.30 -2.57
C SER A 19 -7.63 -1.48 -1.22
N ILE A 20 -8.02 -0.39 -0.55
CA ILE A 20 -8.80 -0.43 0.69
C ILE A 20 -10.26 -0.83 0.40
N GLY A 21 -10.74 -0.51 -0.81
CA GLY A 21 -12.09 -0.80 -1.25
C GLY A 21 -13.15 0.15 -0.71
N THR A 22 -14.40 -0.08 -1.13
CA THR A 22 -15.53 0.82 -0.88
C THR A 22 -16.24 0.57 0.45
N LYS A 23 -15.98 -0.56 1.10
CA LYS A 23 -16.64 -0.98 2.35
C LYS A 23 -16.13 -0.25 3.59
N LYS A 24 -14.85 0.15 3.61
CA LYS A 24 -14.25 0.84 4.76
C LYS A 24 -14.42 2.35 4.61
N ARG A 25 -14.69 3.02 5.73
CA ARG A 25 -14.70 4.47 5.77
C ARG A 25 -13.28 5.01 5.74
N ILE A 26 -12.96 5.86 4.76
CA ILE A 26 -11.64 6.46 4.60
C ILE A 26 -11.73 7.94 5.00
N LEU A 27 -10.83 8.37 5.87
CA LEU A 27 -10.79 9.73 6.43
C LEU A 27 -9.43 10.36 6.14
N PRO A 28 -9.27 11.04 4.99
CA PRO A 28 -8.07 11.81 4.72
C PRO A 28 -8.02 13.06 5.60
N ILE A 29 -6.92 13.21 6.33
CA ILE A 29 -6.54 14.43 7.04
C ILE A 29 -5.43 15.09 6.24
N GLN A 30 -5.73 16.28 5.73
CA GLN A 30 -4.85 17.03 4.85
C GLN A 30 -5.06 18.53 5.03
N ASP A 31 -3.97 19.28 5.05
CA ASP A 31 -4.00 20.75 5.13
C ASP A 31 -4.50 21.36 3.80
N ILE A 32 -4.08 20.77 2.69
CA ILE A 32 -4.48 21.11 1.31
C ILE A 32 -5.04 19.84 0.68
N GLU A 33 -6.08 19.95 -0.14
CA GLU A 33 -6.67 18.80 -0.83
C GLU A 33 -5.73 18.26 -1.93
N GLU A 34 -4.87 17.31 -1.58
CA GLU A 34 -4.01 16.54 -2.50
C GLU A 34 -4.61 15.16 -2.86
N ILE A 35 -5.37 14.56 -1.93
CA ILE A 35 -6.10 13.32 -2.19
C ILE A 35 -7.47 13.70 -2.78
N PRO A 36 -7.79 13.28 -4.03
CA PRO A 36 -8.98 13.77 -4.75
C PRO A 36 -10.26 13.09 -4.26
N THR A 37 -10.76 13.51 -3.10
CA THR A 37 -11.87 12.82 -2.41
C THR A 37 -13.17 12.78 -3.22
N LYS A 38 -13.47 13.83 -3.99
CA LYS A 38 -14.62 13.86 -4.91
C LYS A 38 -14.56 12.75 -5.96
N ALA A 39 -13.37 12.48 -6.51
CA ALA A 39 -13.18 11.45 -7.53
C ALA A 39 -13.44 10.04 -6.99
N TYR A 40 -13.02 9.77 -5.75
CA TYR A 40 -13.30 8.53 -5.04
C TYR A 40 -14.78 8.39 -4.67
N ARG A 41 -15.42 9.45 -4.13
CA ARG A 41 -16.86 9.45 -3.79
C ARG A 41 -17.74 9.12 -4.99
N LYS A 42 -17.43 9.69 -6.17
CA LYS A 42 -18.14 9.40 -7.42
C LYS A 42 -18.12 7.90 -7.79
N ARG A 43 -17.14 7.15 -7.28
CA ARG A 43 -16.93 5.71 -7.53
C ARG A 43 -17.35 4.83 -6.35
N GLY A 44 -18.17 5.36 -5.44
CA GLY A 44 -18.77 4.61 -4.34
C GLY A 44 -17.87 4.39 -3.13
N PHE A 45 -16.70 5.05 -3.05
CA PHE A 45 -15.88 5.01 -1.84
C PHE A 45 -16.54 5.81 -0.73
N HIS A 46 -16.61 5.23 0.47
CA HIS A 46 -17.01 5.92 1.69
C HIS A 46 -15.85 6.81 2.21
N ILE A 47 -15.53 7.87 1.46
CA ILE A 47 -14.42 8.78 1.78
C ILE A 47 -14.94 10.20 2.08
N GLY A 48 -14.50 10.77 3.18
CA GLY A 48 -14.87 12.12 3.60
C GLY A 48 -13.64 12.88 4.10
N THR A 49 -13.39 14.07 3.57
CA THR A 49 -12.35 14.95 4.12
C THR A 49 -12.80 15.46 5.48
N MET A 50 -12.01 15.20 6.50
CA MET A 50 -12.13 15.95 7.75
C MET A 50 -11.27 17.19 7.59
N ARG A 51 -11.90 18.33 7.34
CA ARG A 51 -11.19 19.61 7.38
C ARG A 51 -10.95 19.94 8.85
N VAL A 52 -9.68 20.00 9.24
CA VAL A 52 -9.28 20.61 10.51
C VAL A 52 -9.76 22.06 10.41
N GLN A 53 -10.79 22.44 11.16
CA GLN A 53 -11.17 23.85 11.25
C GLN A 53 -9.94 24.61 11.74
N SER A 54 -9.41 25.50 10.92
CA SER A 54 -8.57 26.58 11.41
C SER A 54 -9.46 27.44 12.27
N SER A 55 -9.36 27.32 13.59
CA SER A 55 -9.59 28.50 14.42
C SER A 55 -8.58 29.55 13.95
N ASP A 56 -9.05 30.77 13.69
CA ASP A 56 -8.27 31.92 13.21
C ASP A 56 -7.26 32.43 14.27
N ILE A 57 -6.48 31.54 14.87
CA ILE A 57 -5.55 31.83 15.94
C ILE A 57 -4.23 31.12 15.62
N GLU A 58 -3.15 31.89 15.60
CA GLU A 58 -1.78 31.56 15.16
C GLU A 58 -1.05 30.47 15.98
N THR A 59 -1.76 29.61 16.73
CA THR A 59 -1.15 28.55 17.54
C THR A 59 -1.44 27.17 16.98
N GLY A 60 -0.42 26.55 16.37
CA GLY A 60 -0.48 25.20 15.76
C GLY A 60 -0.93 24.08 16.71
N THR A 61 -0.82 24.29 18.02
CA THR A 61 -1.17 23.33 19.08
C THR A 61 -2.66 22.94 19.08
N GLN A 62 -3.59 23.85 18.75
CA GLN A 62 -5.03 23.54 18.75
C GLN A 62 -5.48 22.70 17.54
N LYS A 63 -4.87 22.91 16.36
CA LYS A 63 -5.13 22.08 15.16
C LYS A 63 -4.73 20.62 15.38
N GLU A 64 -3.69 20.40 16.16
CA GLU A 64 -3.14 19.06 16.41
C GLU A 64 -3.90 18.32 17.52
N LEU A 65 -4.38 19.04 18.54
CA LEU A 65 -5.36 18.52 19.49
C LEU A 65 -6.67 18.13 18.79
N SER A 66 -7.11 18.93 17.81
CA SER A 66 -8.25 18.60 16.96
C SER A 66 -8.02 17.29 16.22
N LEU A 67 -6.80 16.99 15.76
CA LEU A 67 -6.47 15.75 15.03
C LEU A 67 -6.62 14.49 15.91
N ILE A 68 -6.20 14.56 17.18
CA ILE A 68 -6.36 13.47 18.16
C ILE A 68 -7.83 13.31 18.53
N ALA A 69 -8.53 14.41 18.82
CA ALA A 69 -9.97 14.40 19.12
C ALA A 69 -10.79 13.88 17.93
N MET A 70 -10.40 14.24 16.71
CA MET A 70 -11.01 13.80 15.46
C MET A 70 -10.74 12.32 15.18
N ALA A 71 -9.53 11.83 15.41
CA ALA A 71 -9.21 10.42 15.27
C ALA A 71 -9.98 9.58 16.32
N GLY A 72 -10.08 10.06 17.57
CA GLY A 72 -10.90 9.43 18.61
C GLY A 72 -12.40 9.45 18.30
N ALA A 73 -12.93 10.55 17.77
CA ALA A 73 -14.34 10.65 17.35
C ALA A 73 -14.63 9.76 16.13
N ALA A 74 -13.71 9.71 15.16
CA ALA A 74 -13.81 8.83 14.02
C ALA A 74 -13.91 7.36 14.45
N LEU A 75 -13.09 6.93 15.41
CA LEU A 75 -13.08 5.56 15.88
C LEU A 75 -14.35 5.13 16.62
N ARG A 76 -15.01 6.05 17.35
CA ARG A 76 -16.30 5.78 18.00
C ARG A 76 -17.44 5.50 17.00
N MET A 77 -17.28 5.91 15.75
CA MET A 77 -18.27 5.72 14.67
C MET A 77 -18.03 4.41 13.87
N GLY A 78 -17.23 3.48 14.39
CA GLY A 78 -16.90 2.21 13.75
C GLY A 78 -15.59 2.24 12.95
N GLU A 79 -15.21 1.10 12.38
CA GLU A 79 -13.92 0.91 11.69
C GLU A 79 -13.65 1.99 10.63
N ALA A 80 -12.54 2.71 10.80
CA ALA A 80 -12.11 3.77 9.89
C ALA A 80 -10.64 3.59 9.50
N CYS A 81 -10.34 3.93 8.24
CA CYS A 81 -9.00 4.11 7.72
C CYS A 81 -8.63 5.59 7.83
N LEU A 82 -7.67 5.91 8.67
CA LEU A 82 -7.12 7.25 8.80
C LEU A 82 -5.98 7.46 7.81
N VAL A 83 -6.08 8.49 6.96
CA VAL A 83 -5.04 8.79 5.95
C VAL A 83 -4.46 10.18 6.21
N ILE A 84 -3.26 10.24 6.78
CA ILE A 84 -2.61 11.50 7.14
C ILE A 84 -1.62 11.89 6.05
N ASN A 85 -1.93 12.99 5.35
CA ASN A 85 -1.18 13.35 4.14
C ASN A 85 0.29 13.69 4.43
N GLU A 86 0.60 14.32 5.57
CA GLU A 86 1.96 14.57 6.00
C GLU A 86 2.00 14.79 7.51
N ILE A 87 2.94 14.14 8.20
CA ILE A 87 3.22 14.43 9.60
C ILE A 87 4.43 15.36 9.67
N ARG A 88 4.24 16.52 10.32
CA ARG A 88 5.28 17.55 10.44
C ARG A 88 5.60 17.99 11.88
N SER A 89 4.78 17.61 12.85
CA SER A 89 4.87 18.14 14.21
C SER A 89 4.89 17.05 15.26
N ARG A 90 5.42 17.43 16.43
CA ARG A 90 5.52 16.57 17.60
C ARG A 90 4.16 16.05 18.05
N VAL A 91 3.15 16.91 18.14
CA VAL A 91 1.83 16.52 18.64
C VAL A 91 1.15 15.57 17.66
N ALA A 92 1.30 15.77 16.35
CA ALA A 92 0.77 14.84 15.35
C ALA A 92 1.44 13.46 15.43
N VAL A 93 2.77 13.40 15.58
CA VAL A 93 3.49 12.14 15.83
C VAL A 93 2.96 11.46 17.09
N GLN A 94 2.94 12.17 18.22
CA GLN A 94 2.48 11.62 19.50
C GLN A 94 1.03 11.13 19.42
N GLY A 95 0.16 11.88 18.75
CA GLY A 95 -1.23 11.53 18.53
C GLY A 95 -1.38 10.21 17.77
N ILE A 96 -0.60 10.01 16.70
CA ILE A 96 -0.62 8.78 15.91
C ILE A 96 -0.10 7.60 16.74
N ILE A 97 1.00 7.77 17.45
CA ILE A 97 1.55 6.71 18.29
C ILE A 97 0.56 6.32 19.39
N ASN A 98 -0.05 7.30 20.06
CA ASN A 98 -1.07 7.04 21.07
C ASN A 98 -2.27 6.30 20.46
N LEU A 99 -2.72 6.70 19.27
CA LEU A 99 -3.81 6.05 18.56
C LEU A 99 -3.48 4.57 18.27
N LEU A 100 -2.31 4.30 17.69
CA LEU A 100 -1.85 2.94 17.38
C LEU A 100 -1.74 2.06 18.63
N ASN A 101 -1.29 2.62 19.74
CA ASN A 101 -1.13 1.86 20.99
C ASN A 101 -2.42 1.64 21.77
N THR A 102 -3.42 2.52 21.63
CA THR A 102 -4.63 2.50 22.47
C THR A 102 -5.87 1.99 21.74
N GLN A 103 -5.84 1.88 20.41
CA GLN A 103 -7.01 1.57 19.59
C GLN A 103 -6.71 0.35 18.70
N PRO A 104 -6.99 -0.88 19.18
CA PRO A 104 -6.79 -2.07 18.36
C PRO A 104 -7.68 -2.03 17.11
N GLY A 105 -7.14 -2.51 15.99
CA GLY A 105 -7.88 -2.61 14.73
C GLY A 105 -8.00 -1.32 13.92
N ILE A 106 -7.39 -0.20 14.36
CA ILE A 106 -7.33 0.99 13.51
C ILE A 106 -6.33 0.82 12.38
N PHE A 107 -6.75 1.17 11.15
CA PHE A 107 -5.83 1.29 10.03
C PHE A 107 -5.38 2.76 9.89
N VAL A 108 -4.08 3.02 10.07
CA VAL A 108 -3.49 4.35 9.86
C VAL A 108 -2.47 4.28 8.73
N LEU A 109 -2.63 5.16 7.75
CA LEU A 109 -1.65 5.38 6.72
C LEU A 109 -1.21 6.83 6.75
N TYR A 110 0.08 7.06 6.97
CA TYR A 110 0.63 8.40 7.08
C TYR A 110 1.85 8.58 6.18
N ASN A 111 2.08 9.81 5.70
CA ASN A 111 3.35 10.14 5.05
C ASN A 111 4.28 10.84 6.03
N PHE A 112 5.54 10.45 6.02
CA PHE A 112 6.56 11.03 6.89
C PHE A 112 7.85 11.28 6.10
N HIS A 113 8.52 12.37 6.42
CA HIS A 113 9.73 12.78 5.72
C HIS A 113 10.94 12.06 6.31
N ALA A 114 11.26 10.88 5.81
CA ALA A 114 12.50 10.17 6.16
C ALA A 114 13.04 9.35 5.00
N GLN A 115 14.35 9.11 4.96
CA GLN A 115 15.03 8.36 3.89
C GLN A 115 15.46 6.95 4.31
N SER A 116 15.51 6.67 5.61
CA SER A 116 15.84 5.36 6.18
C SER A 116 15.13 5.19 7.53
N LEU A 117 15.13 3.98 8.09
CA LEU A 117 14.65 3.74 9.45
C LEU A 117 15.45 4.53 10.49
N ARG A 118 16.77 4.71 10.29
CA ARG A 118 17.59 5.55 11.16
C ARG A 118 17.18 7.03 11.11
N ASP A 119 16.86 7.56 9.94
CA ASP A 119 16.32 8.94 9.82
C ASP A 119 14.93 9.06 10.49
N VAL A 120 14.12 7.99 10.51
CA VAL A 120 12.89 7.96 11.32
C VAL A 120 13.22 8.02 12.81
N GLN A 121 14.14 7.18 13.28
CA GLN A 121 14.60 7.15 14.66
C GLN A 121 15.13 8.53 15.10
N ASP A 122 16.09 9.09 14.37
CA ASP A 122 16.73 10.37 14.67
C ASP A 122 15.69 11.49 14.74
N ARG A 123 14.68 11.48 13.85
CA ARG A 123 13.60 12.48 13.89
C ARG A 123 12.70 12.31 15.09
N LEU A 124 12.32 11.08 15.44
CA LEU A 124 11.49 10.83 16.61
C LEU A 124 12.21 11.33 17.87
N GLU A 125 13.47 10.93 18.07
CA GLU A 125 14.21 11.22 19.28
C GLU A 125 14.68 12.68 19.34
N LEU A 126 15.35 13.16 18.28
CA LEU A 126 16.05 14.44 18.31
C LEU A 126 15.16 15.62 17.92
N VAL A 127 14.16 15.41 17.06
CA VAL A 127 13.28 16.50 16.57
C VAL A 127 11.97 16.53 17.36
N PHE A 128 11.35 15.37 17.59
CA PHE A 128 10.05 15.29 18.23
C PHE A 128 10.13 14.94 19.72
N GLY A 129 11.27 14.51 20.26
CA GLY A 129 11.37 14.08 21.65
C GLY A 129 10.40 12.94 21.98
N VAL A 130 10.22 12.01 21.03
CA VAL A 130 9.41 10.80 21.14
C VAL A 130 10.36 9.59 21.13
N PRO A 131 10.20 8.61 22.03
CA PRO A 131 11.11 7.45 22.09
C PRO A 131 11.15 6.65 20.78
N ALA A 132 12.33 6.18 20.36
CA ALA A 132 12.46 5.33 19.17
C ALA A 132 11.63 4.04 19.24
N ALA A 133 11.37 3.53 20.46
CA ALA A 133 10.51 2.37 20.67
C ALA A 133 9.10 2.56 20.06
N SER A 134 8.62 3.80 19.89
CA SER A 134 7.36 4.08 19.22
C SER A 134 7.33 3.67 17.74
N MET A 135 8.49 3.44 17.11
CA MET A 135 8.55 2.89 15.75
C MET A 135 7.91 1.49 15.66
N PHE A 136 7.95 0.72 16.75
CA PHE A 136 7.39 -0.63 16.75
C PHE A 136 5.85 -0.66 16.66
N ALA A 137 5.19 0.48 16.87
CA ALA A 137 3.73 0.60 16.70
C ALA A 137 3.29 0.64 15.22
N THR A 138 4.20 0.83 14.27
CA THR A 138 3.87 0.88 12.83
C THR A 138 4.20 -0.44 12.16
N ASP A 139 3.23 -1.11 11.52
CA ASP A 139 3.42 -2.43 10.90
C ASP A 139 4.40 -2.43 9.72
N ARG A 140 4.38 -1.38 8.89
CA ARG A 140 5.14 -1.35 7.63
C ARG A 140 5.67 0.04 7.27
N TYR A 141 6.94 0.08 6.88
CA TYR A 141 7.63 1.25 6.36
C TYR A 141 8.00 1.08 4.89
N SER A 142 7.37 1.86 4.00
CA SER A 142 7.67 1.88 2.55
C SER A 142 8.40 3.15 2.15
N PHE A 143 9.61 3.03 1.61
CA PHE A 143 10.46 4.15 1.20
C PHE A 143 10.40 4.39 -0.31
N LEU A 144 9.92 5.56 -0.73
CA LEU A 144 9.98 6.01 -2.11
C LEU A 144 11.25 6.82 -2.38
N ARG A 145 11.88 6.57 -3.52
CA ARG A 145 13.09 7.26 -3.97
C ARG A 145 12.95 7.80 -5.38
N LYS A 146 13.64 8.91 -5.62
CA LYS A 146 13.93 9.47 -6.93
C LYS A 146 15.23 8.86 -7.44
N ILE A 147 15.22 8.22 -8.61
CA ILE A 147 16.42 7.66 -9.23
C ILE A 147 16.56 8.15 -10.67
N ARG A 148 17.80 8.36 -11.11
CA ARG A 148 18.17 8.70 -12.50
C ARG A 148 19.27 7.79 -12.96
N PHE A 149 19.27 7.41 -14.23
CA PHE A 149 20.36 6.65 -14.85
C PHE A 149 21.13 7.59 -15.77
N GLY A 150 22.23 8.15 -15.26
CA GLY A 150 22.98 9.24 -15.89
C GLY A 150 22.44 10.64 -15.59
N ARG A 151 23.27 11.68 -15.82
CA ARG A 151 22.95 13.09 -15.49
C ARG A 151 21.74 13.64 -16.26
N LYS A 152 21.64 13.29 -17.55
CA LYS A 152 20.54 13.68 -18.46
C LYS A 152 19.43 12.64 -18.56
N GLY A 153 19.51 11.56 -17.77
CA GLY A 153 18.53 10.47 -17.83
C GLY A 153 17.17 10.87 -17.23
N LYS A 154 16.13 10.14 -17.64
CA LYS A 154 14.77 10.29 -17.09
C LYS A 154 14.77 10.07 -15.58
N LEU A 155 13.96 10.85 -14.87
CA LEU A 155 13.73 10.69 -13.45
C LEU A 155 12.64 9.66 -13.20
N TYR A 156 12.95 8.61 -12.44
CA TYR A 156 12.02 7.60 -11.98
C TYR A 156 11.71 7.79 -10.50
N ARG A 157 10.46 7.52 -10.11
CA ARG A 157 10.03 7.47 -8.71
C ARG A 157 9.66 6.02 -8.41
N ILE A 158 10.38 5.39 -7.48
CA ILE A 158 10.28 3.95 -7.24
C ILE A 158 10.24 3.70 -5.75
N MET A 159 9.43 2.73 -5.34
CA MET A 159 9.49 2.15 -4.01
C MET A 159 10.78 1.35 -3.87
N ALA A 160 11.73 1.86 -3.09
CA ALA A 160 13.08 1.32 -3.07
C ALA A 160 13.35 0.37 -1.91
N LYS A 161 12.66 0.53 -0.78
CA LYS A 161 12.81 -0.36 0.37
C LYS A 161 11.48 -0.50 1.08
N ASN A 162 11.22 -1.69 1.61
CA ASN A 162 10.08 -1.95 2.48
C ASN A 162 10.57 -2.72 3.69
N TYR A 163 10.10 -2.30 4.86
CA TYR A 163 10.33 -2.99 6.11
C TYR A 163 9.00 -3.33 6.75
N GLU A 164 8.92 -4.50 7.36
CA GLU A 164 7.86 -4.87 8.29
C GLU A 164 8.39 -4.90 9.71
N THR A 165 7.50 -4.58 10.64
CA THR A 165 7.80 -4.55 12.05
C THR A 165 7.35 -5.84 12.71
N ASP A 166 8.31 -6.48 13.36
CA ASP A 166 8.10 -7.54 14.32
C ASP A 166 7.97 -6.90 15.70
N ILE A 167 6.74 -6.95 16.22
CA ILE A 167 6.36 -6.30 17.47
C ILE A 167 6.91 -7.09 18.66
N GLU A 168 7.01 -8.41 18.55
CA GLU A 168 7.48 -9.27 19.64
C GLU A 168 8.99 -9.17 19.80
N GLU A 169 9.71 -9.24 18.70
CA GLU A 169 11.18 -9.19 18.70
C GLU A 169 11.75 -7.77 18.70
N HIS A 170 10.89 -6.75 18.55
CA HIS A 170 11.29 -5.36 18.34
C HIS A 170 12.34 -5.21 17.22
N LYS A 171 12.05 -5.82 16.06
CA LYS A 171 12.94 -5.83 14.89
C LYS A 171 12.23 -5.38 13.63
N PHE A 172 13.02 -4.86 12.68
CA PHE A 172 12.54 -4.50 11.35
C PHE A 172 13.07 -5.49 10.31
N TYR A 173 12.15 -6.13 9.58
CA TYR A 173 12.44 -7.11 8.54
C TYR A 173 12.37 -6.43 7.18
N GLU A 174 13.50 -6.37 6.45
CA GLU A 174 13.52 -5.82 5.08
C GLU A 174 12.86 -6.82 4.13
N VAL A 175 11.61 -6.57 3.72
CA VAL A 175 10.83 -7.48 2.87
C VAL A 175 11.09 -7.29 1.38
N PHE A 176 11.37 -6.05 0.96
CA PHE A 176 11.73 -5.74 -0.42
C PHE A 176 12.84 -4.68 -0.47
N SER A 177 13.76 -4.82 -1.42
CA SER A 177 14.84 -3.86 -1.63
C SER A 177 15.17 -3.65 -3.11
N LEU A 178 15.46 -2.42 -3.51
CA LEU A 178 15.87 -2.10 -4.87
C LEU A 178 17.33 -2.48 -5.09
N LYS A 179 17.56 -3.48 -5.95
CA LYS A 179 18.87 -3.75 -6.55
C LYS A 179 19.01 -2.92 -7.82
N ARG A 180 19.76 -1.84 -7.72
CA ARG A 180 19.96 -0.89 -8.82
C ARG A 180 20.97 -1.44 -9.83
N GLY A 181 20.56 -1.54 -11.09
CA GLY A 181 21.43 -1.84 -12.23
C GLY A 181 21.88 -0.57 -12.97
N PRO A 182 22.49 -0.71 -14.16
CA PRO A 182 22.92 0.42 -14.99
C PRO A 182 21.75 1.17 -15.67
N SER A 183 20.59 0.55 -15.81
CA SER A 183 19.34 1.15 -16.31
C SER A 183 18.14 0.74 -15.44
N ILE A 184 16.96 1.30 -15.72
CA ILE A 184 15.74 0.91 -15.01
C ILE A 184 15.36 -0.54 -15.32
N GLU A 185 15.48 -0.95 -16.59
CA GLU A 185 15.18 -2.28 -17.08
C GLU A 185 16.13 -3.34 -16.50
N LYS A 186 17.36 -2.95 -16.19
CA LYS A 186 18.39 -3.79 -15.54
C LYS A 186 18.43 -3.66 -14.01
N SER A 187 17.53 -2.88 -13.42
CA SER A 187 17.32 -2.86 -11.97
C SER A 187 16.28 -3.92 -11.58
N SER A 188 16.14 -4.25 -10.32
CA SER A 188 15.06 -5.11 -9.83
C SER A 188 14.66 -4.75 -8.40
N ILE A 189 13.40 -5.01 -8.03
CA ILE A 189 12.98 -5.02 -6.63
C ILE A 189 13.16 -6.45 -6.14
N MET A 190 14.18 -6.68 -5.33
CA MET A 190 14.43 -7.97 -4.70
C MET A 190 13.38 -8.24 -3.63
N CYS A 191 12.71 -9.38 -3.72
CA CYS A 191 11.94 -9.96 -2.63
C CYS A 191 12.89 -10.73 -1.72
N ASN A 192 12.88 -10.42 -0.42
CA ASN A 192 13.83 -11.00 0.53
C ASN A 192 13.22 -12.18 1.33
N PHE A 193 11.94 -12.50 1.13
CA PHE A 193 11.23 -13.51 1.91
C PHE A 193 10.69 -14.69 1.07
N LEU A 194 10.82 -14.63 -0.26
CA LEU A 194 10.41 -15.70 -1.18
C LEU A 194 11.58 -16.16 -2.06
N ASP A 195 11.72 -17.47 -2.21
CA ASP A 195 12.73 -18.13 -3.04
C ASP A 195 12.13 -18.53 -4.40
N VAL A 196 11.49 -17.56 -5.08
CA VAL A 196 10.96 -17.72 -6.46
C VAL A 196 11.31 -16.49 -7.31
N PRO A 197 11.84 -16.66 -8.55
CA PRO A 197 12.26 -15.54 -9.39
C PRO A 197 11.16 -14.53 -9.68
N GLU A 198 9.92 -15.01 -9.84
CA GLU A 198 8.75 -14.17 -10.13
C GLU A 198 8.49 -13.13 -9.03
N ALA A 199 8.86 -13.41 -7.77
CA ALA A 199 8.70 -12.46 -6.66
C ALA A 199 9.51 -11.16 -6.86
N SER A 200 10.57 -11.21 -7.68
CA SER A 200 11.44 -10.07 -7.97
C SER A 200 11.30 -9.55 -9.41
N ALA A 201 10.31 -10.05 -10.16
CA ALA A 201 10.08 -9.65 -11.54
C ALA A 201 9.43 -8.27 -11.66
N TRP A 202 9.77 -7.52 -12.73
CA TRP A 202 9.13 -6.23 -13.04
C TRP A 202 7.68 -6.34 -13.48
N SER A 203 7.30 -7.50 -14.01
CA SER A 203 5.97 -7.79 -14.52
C SER A 203 5.63 -9.23 -14.17
N LEU A 204 4.38 -9.42 -13.76
CA LEU A 204 3.78 -10.73 -13.52
C LEU A 204 2.79 -11.10 -14.63
N ALA A 205 2.78 -10.35 -15.74
CA ALA A 205 1.91 -10.65 -16.87
C ALA A 205 2.22 -12.03 -17.45
N GLY A 206 1.18 -12.82 -17.71
CA GLY A 206 1.30 -14.18 -18.24
C GLY A 206 1.89 -15.23 -17.27
N VAL A 207 2.24 -14.86 -16.04
CA VAL A 207 2.75 -15.80 -15.04
C VAL A 207 1.63 -16.72 -14.55
N SER A 208 1.84 -18.04 -14.57
CA SER A 208 0.91 -19.01 -13.99
C SER A 208 1.03 -19.03 -12.47
N ILE A 209 -0.06 -18.68 -11.79
CA ILE A 209 -0.13 -18.68 -10.33
C ILE A 209 -0.20 -20.11 -9.79
N GLY A 210 -0.89 -21.02 -10.49
CA GLY A 210 -0.91 -22.44 -10.15
C GLY A 210 0.48 -23.09 -10.25
N ALA A 211 1.31 -22.68 -11.22
CA ALA A 211 2.69 -23.12 -11.31
C ALA A 211 3.56 -22.57 -10.16
N ILE A 212 3.35 -21.30 -9.76
CA ILE A 212 4.01 -20.73 -8.57
C ILE A 212 3.61 -21.51 -7.32
N ALA A 213 2.33 -21.82 -7.13
CA ALA A 213 1.84 -22.55 -5.96
C ALA A 213 2.58 -23.87 -5.73
N LYS A 214 2.91 -24.61 -6.80
CA LYS A 214 3.63 -25.89 -6.73
C LYS A 214 5.10 -25.76 -6.32
N LYS A 215 5.72 -24.60 -6.52
CA LYS A 215 7.15 -24.35 -6.24
C LYS A 215 7.37 -23.27 -5.19
N LEU A 216 6.30 -22.80 -4.54
CA LEU A 216 6.36 -21.69 -3.61
C LEU A 216 7.19 -22.11 -2.40
N LYS A 217 8.25 -21.35 -2.13
CA LYS A 217 9.13 -21.58 -0.99
C LYS A 217 9.38 -20.26 -0.29
N LEU A 218 9.00 -20.20 0.98
CA LEU A 218 9.22 -19.05 1.83
C LEU A 218 10.58 -19.18 2.50
N ALA A 219 11.41 -18.15 2.39
CA ALA A 219 12.64 -18.04 3.18
C ALA A 219 12.30 -17.63 4.64
N SER A 220 11.25 -16.83 4.79
CA SER A 220 10.69 -16.40 6.07
C SER A 220 9.25 -15.91 5.84
N VAL A 221 8.41 -15.91 6.89
CA VAL A 221 7.10 -15.26 6.84
C VAL A 221 7.24 -13.82 7.34
N PRO A 222 6.87 -12.79 6.54
CA PRO A 222 6.86 -11.41 7.01
C PRO A 222 5.96 -11.21 8.25
N PRO A 223 6.37 -10.46 9.28
CA PRO A 223 5.63 -10.35 10.54
C PRO A 223 4.17 -9.90 10.40
N ALA A 224 3.87 -8.94 9.53
CA ALA A 224 2.49 -8.49 9.32
C ALA A 224 1.65 -9.54 8.58
N LEU A 225 2.28 -10.34 7.72
CA LEU A 225 1.62 -11.48 7.09
C LEU A 225 1.34 -12.60 8.09
N ALA A 226 2.28 -12.90 8.98
CA ALA A 226 2.12 -13.89 10.04
C ALA A 226 0.92 -13.53 10.93
N ARG A 227 0.87 -12.30 11.46
CA ARG A 227 -0.27 -11.82 12.26
C ARG A 227 -1.60 -11.98 11.53
N ARG A 228 -1.66 -11.57 10.25
CA ARG A 228 -2.88 -11.70 9.45
C ARG A 228 -3.29 -13.16 9.24
N SER A 229 -2.32 -14.05 9.00
CA SER A 229 -2.55 -15.48 8.89
C SER A 229 -3.20 -16.02 10.17
N ASP A 230 -2.64 -15.68 11.32
CA ASP A 230 -3.13 -16.12 12.63
C ASP A 230 -4.55 -15.58 12.92
N GLU A 231 -4.81 -14.31 12.60
CA GLU A 231 -6.13 -13.67 12.82
C GLU A 231 -7.25 -14.26 11.94
N THR A 232 -6.90 -14.78 10.76
CA THR A 232 -7.90 -15.20 9.75
C THR A 232 -7.98 -16.70 9.57
N GLY A 233 -6.99 -17.46 10.04
CA GLY A 233 -6.87 -18.89 9.81
C GLY A 233 -6.41 -19.26 8.39
N ILE A 234 -6.13 -18.27 7.53
CA ILE A 234 -5.68 -18.50 6.15
C ILE A 234 -4.16 -18.52 6.11
N SER A 235 -3.57 -19.57 5.52
CA SER A 235 -2.12 -19.74 5.46
C SER A 235 -1.39 -18.57 4.77
N PRO A 236 -0.12 -18.29 5.15
CA PRO A 236 0.69 -17.27 4.49
C PRO A 236 0.82 -17.50 2.98
N GLU A 237 0.91 -18.75 2.55
CA GLU A 237 1.02 -19.18 1.17
C GLU A 237 -0.19 -18.72 0.35
N GLN A 238 -1.41 -18.91 0.86
CA GLN A 238 -2.64 -18.47 0.18
C GLN A 238 -2.66 -16.95 -0.02
N TYR A 239 -2.25 -16.18 0.98
CA TYR A 239 -2.13 -14.73 0.87
C TYR A 239 -1.04 -14.29 -0.12
N ILE A 240 0.10 -14.99 -0.14
CA ILE A 240 1.18 -14.73 -1.09
C ILE A 240 0.71 -15.00 -2.52
N LEU A 241 0.03 -16.12 -2.77
CA LEU A 241 -0.52 -16.44 -4.09
C LEU A 241 -1.60 -15.44 -4.52
N GLN A 242 -2.42 -14.97 -3.57
CA GLN A 242 -3.38 -13.90 -3.84
C GLN A 242 -2.65 -12.60 -4.26
N ALA A 243 -1.55 -12.26 -3.57
CA ALA A 243 -0.73 -11.11 -3.92
C ALA A 243 -0.07 -11.24 -5.31
N PHE A 244 0.42 -12.43 -5.68
CA PHE A 244 0.92 -12.70 -7.03
C PHE A 244 -0.18 -12.51 -8.07
N PHE A 245 -1.38 -13.05 -7.84
CA PHE A 245 -2.50 -12.89 -8.78
C PHE A 245 -2.90 -11.42 -8.93
N LYS A 246 -2.98 -10.66 -7.83
CA LYS A 246 -3.25 -9.21 -7.89
C LYS A 246 -2.14 -8.46 -8.63
N GLY A 247 -0.88 -8.84 -8.42
CA GLY A 247 0.26 -8.29 -9.16
C GLY A 247 0.20 -8.59 -10.66
N ARG A 248 -0.23 -9.80 -11.05
CA ARG A 248 -0.51 -10.17 -12.44
C ARG A 248 -1.61 -9.30 -13.04
N VAL A 249 -2.73 -9.11 -12.34
CA VAL A 249 -3.82 -8.21 -12.81
C VAL A 249 -3.29 -6.81 -13.14
N TYR A 250 -2.49 -6.21 -12.25
CA TYR A 250 -1.89 -4.90 -12.54
C TYR A 250 -0.91 -4.93 -13.72
N SER A 251 -0.14 -6.01 -13.86
CA SER A 251 0.81 -6.16 -14.98
C SER A 251 0.09 -6.32 -16.32
N ASP A 252 -0.99 -7.09 -16.34
CA ASP A 252 -1.83 -7.30 -17.52
C ASP A 252 -2.50 -5.98 -17.95
N ILE A 253 -3.00 -5.16 -17.00
CA ILE A 253 -3.53 -3.82 -17.28
C ILE A 253 -2.45 -2.92 -17.91
N VAL A 254 -1.25 -2.89 -17.33
CA VAL A 254 -0.15 -2.05 -17.83
C VAL A 254 0.29 -2.49 -19.23
N ASN A 255 0.37 -3.80 -19.49
CA ASN A 255 0.71 -4.32 -20.80
C ASN A 255 -0.39 -4.02 -21.83
N ALA A 256 -1.65 -4.25 -21.49
CA ALA A 256 -2.79 -3.94 -22.36
C ALA A 256 -2.80 -2.45 -22.76
N ALA A 257 -2.59 -1.53 -21.81
CA ALA A 257 -2.50 -0.10 -22.09
C ALA A 257 -1.37 0.25 -23.07
N ARG A 258 -0.23 -0.44 -22.98
CA ARG A 258 0.91 -0.23 -23.89
C ARG A 258 0.62 -0.78 -25.28
N ASP A 259 0.04 -1.97 -25.35
CA ASP A 259 -0.21 -2.69 -26.60
C ASP A 259 -1.32 -2.01 -27.41
N THR A 260 -2.40 -1.59 -26.75
CA THR A 260 -3.53 -0.90 -27.40
C THR A 260 -3.30 0.61 -27.57
N LYS A 261 -2.34 1.18 -26.83
CA LYS A 261 -2.10 2.63 -26.70
C LYS A 261 -3.30 3.41 -26.14
N VAL A 262 -4.19 2.75 -25.40
CA VAL A 262 -5.34 3.38 -24.72
C VAL A 262 -4.98 3.70 -23.28
N GLU A 263 -4.70 4.97 -22.99
CA GLU A 263 -4.33 5.42 -21.64
C GLU A 263 -5.44 5.22 -20.61
N GLY A 264 -6.71 5.21 -21.03
CA GLY A 264 -7.87 4.97 -20.18
C GLY A 264 -7.83 3.64 -19.42
N LEU A 265 -7.08 2.64 -19.92
CA LEU A 265 -6.89 1.37 -19.21
C LEU A 265 -6.09 1.54 -17.91
N LEU A 266 -5.29 2.61 -17.77
CA LEU A 266 -4.55 2.91 -16.54
C LEU A 266 -5.38 3.71 -15.52
N GLU A 267 -6.57 4.18 -15.93
CA GLU A 267 -7.43 5.00 -15.08
C GLU A 267 -8.16 4.18 -14.03
N MET A 268 -8.52 4.86 -12.94
CA MET A 268 -9.12 4.22 -11.76
C MET A 268 -10.39 3.40 -12.09
N ASP A 269 -11.20 3.83 -13.07
CA ASP A 269 -12.43 3.12 -13.44
C ASP A 269 -12.15 1.72 -13.99
N PHE A 270 -11.23 1.61 -14.94
CA PHE A 270 -10.86 0.32 -15.52
C PHE A 270 -10.15 -0.57 -14.49
N VAL A 271 -9.27 0.01 -13.67
CA VAL A 271 -8.60 -0.73 -12.59
C VAL A 271 -9.62 -1.30 -11.58
N LEU A 272 -10.67 -0.55 -11.24
CA LEU A 272 -11.74 -1.02 -10.37
C LEU A 272 -12.55 -2.15 -11.01
N LYS A 273 -12.89 -2.04 -12.30
CA LYS A 273 -13.56 -3.12 -13.05
C LYS A 273 -12.74 -4.41 -13.02
N CYS A 274 -11.44 -4.31 -13.34
CA CYS A 274 -10.53 -5.45 -13.30
C CYS A 274 -10.40 -6.05 -11.89
N SER A 275 -10.27 -5.20 -10.86
CA SER A 275 -10.19 -5.65 -9.46
C SER A 275 -11.47 -6.37 -9.01
N ALA A 276 -12.64 -5.87 -9.41
CA ALA A 276 -13.93 -6.50 -9.12
C ALA A 276 -14.06 -7.87 -9.80
N ALA A 277 -13.68 -7.98 -11.08
CA ALA A 277 -13.67 -9.25 -11.80
C ALA A 277 -12.69 -10.25 -11.19
N ALA A 278 -11.48 -9.82 -10.87
CA ALA A 278 -10.47 -10.65 -10.20
C ALA A 278 -10.94 -11.13 -8.82
N ASN A 279 -11.58 -10.25 -8.02
CA ASN A 279 -12.16 -10.64 -6.72
C ASN A 279 -13.32 -11.62 -6.87
N LYS A 280 -14.11 -11.50 -7.95
CA LYS A 280 -15.19 -12.45 -8.23
C LYS A 280 -14.61 -13.84 -8.53
N ILE A 281 -13.63 -13.91 -9.43
CA ILE A 281 -12.96 -15.18 -9.76
C ILE A 281 -12.37 -15.85 -8.52
N LEU A 282 -11.69 -15.09 -7.65
CA LEU A 282 -11.13 -15.64 -6.41
C LEU A 282 -12.22 -16.29 -5.54
N ARG A 283 -13.36 -15.62 -5.33
CA ARG A 283 -14.48 -16.16 -4.54
C ARG A 283 -15.15 -17.36 -5.20
N ASP A 284 -15.26 -17.37 -6.54
CA ASP A 284 -15.94 -18.43 -7.28
C ASP A 284 -15.12 -19.75 -7.26
N VAL A 285 -13.82 -19.70 -6.94
CA VAL A 285 -12.91 -20.86 -6.89
C VAL A 285 -12.29 -21.08 -5.50
N GLU A 286 -12.82 -20.41 -4.49
CA GLU A 286 -12.49 -20.57 -3.08
C GLU A 286 -13.30 -21.74 -2.49
N ASP A 287 -12.64 -22.61 -1.74
CA ASP A 287 -13.31 -23.71 -1.03
C ASP A 287 -13.92 -23.26 0.30
N SER A 288 -14.56 -24.19 1.02
CA SER A 288 -15.19 -23.91 2.32
C SER A 288 -14.20 -23.53 3.42
N GLU A 289 -12.91 -23.80 3.23
CA GLU A 289 -11.84 -23.48 4.18
C GLU A 289 -11.13 -22.16 3.83
N GLY A 290 -11.53 -21.50 2.73
CA GLY A 290 -10.93 -20.25 2.27
C GLY A 290 -9.69 -20.44 1.41
N ASN A 291 -9.40 -21.66 0.94
CA ASN A 291 -8.31 -21.90 0.01
C ASN A 291 -8.77 -21.68 -1.43
N VAL A 292 -7.97 -20.94 -2.19
CA VAL A 292 -8.26 -20.62 -3.60
C VAL A 292 -7.56 -21.60 -4.52
N ASP A 293 -8.29 -22.17 -5.49
CA ASP A 293 -7.71 -22.96 -6.58
C ASP A 293 -7.12 -22.05 -7.66
N TYR A 294 -5.82 -21.74 -7.52
CA TYR A 294 -5.10 -20.88 -8.46
C TYR A 294 -4.91 -21.47 -9.86
N SER A 295 -5.10 -22.78 -10.05
CA SER A 295 -5.09 -23.36 -11.41
C SER A 295 -6.34 -22.92 -12.17
N LYS A 296 -7.51 -22.93 -11.52
CA LYS A 296 -8.74 -22.37 -12.11
C LYS A 296 -8.67 -20.86 -12.32
N VAL A 297 -8.01 -20.13 -11.41
CA VAL A 297 -7.76 -18.69 -11.60
C VAL A 297 -6.99 -18.43 -12.91
N ASP A 298 -5.96 -19.24 -13.18
CA ASP A 298 -5.14 -19.13 -14.40
C ASP A 298 -5.96 -19.40 -15.68
N GLU A 299 -6.96 -20.28 -15.63
CA GLU A 299 -7.87 -20.57 -16.73
C GLU A 299 -8.89 -19.45 -16.97
N LEU A 300 -9.48 -18.93 -15.89
CA LEU A 300 -10.59 -17.97 -15.96
C LEU A 300 -10.13 -16.55 -16.30
N TRP A 301 -9.04 -16.08 -15.69
CA TRP A 301 -8.62 -14.68 -15.77
C TRP A 301 -8.32 -14.18 -17.20
N PRO A 302 -7.58 -14.90 -18.06
CA PRO A 302 -7.25 -14.40 -19.40
C PRO A 302 -8.49 -14.07 -20.24
N SER A 303 -9.50 -14.93 -20.20
CA SER A 303 -10.75 -14.74 -20.96
C SER A 303 -11.55 -13.54 -20.42
N ALA A 304 -11.68 -13.43 -19.10
CA ALA A 304 -12.37 -12.32 -18.44
C ALA A 304 -11.68 -10.98 -18.71
N PHE A 305 -10.35 -10.95 -18.60
CA PHE A 305 -9.56 -9.74 -18.85
C PHE A 305 -9.64 -9.29 -20.31
N LYS A 306 -9.53 -10.23 -21.27
CA LYS A 306 -9.67 -9.91 -22.70
C LYS A 306 -11.02 -9.27 -23.01
N LYS A 307 -12.10 -9.77 -22.41
CA LYS A 307 -13.44 -9.20 -22.54
C LYS A 307 -13.51 -7.78 -21.99
N LEU A 308 -12.96 -7.53 -20.79
CA LEU A 308 -12.92 -6.19 -20.19
C LEU A 308 -12.15 -5.20 -21.07
N VAL A 309 -10.98 -5.59 -21.59
CA VAL A 309 -10.20 -4.73 -22.50
C VAL A 309 -11.02 -4.41 -23.75
N ALA A 310 -11.63 -5.42 -24.39
CA ALA A 310 -12.43 -5.21 -25.59
C ALA A 310 -13.60 -4.23 -25.36
N GLU A 311 -14.29 -4.34 -24.22
CA GLU A 311 -15.40 -3.44 -23.84
C GLU A 311 -14.93 -2.00 -23.57
N GLU A 312 -13.72 -1.80 -23.05
CA GLU A 312 -13.19 -0.47 -22.76
C GLU A 312 -12.54 0.20 -23.99
N THR A 313 -12.10 -0.60 -24.97
CA THR A 313 -11.45 -0.10 -26.20
C THR A 313 -12.39 0.01 -27.40
N ALA A 314 -13.63 -0.48 -27.29
CA ALA A 314 -14.67 -0.36 -28.32
C ALA A 314 -15.26 1.05 -28.33
#